data_AF-A0A969KSZ4-F1
#
_entry.id   AF-A0A969KSZ4-F1
#
_cell.length_a   1.000
_cell.length_b   1.000
_cell.length_c   1.000
_cell.angle_alpha   90.00
_cell.angle_beta   90.00
_cell.angle_gamma   90.00
#
_symmetry.space_group_name_H-M   'P 1'
#
loop_
_entity.id
_entity.type
_entity.pdbx_description
1 polymer ?
#
loop_
_entity_poly.entity_id
_entity_poly.type
_entity_poly.pdbx_seq_one_letter_code
_entity_poly.pdbx_strand_id
1 'polypeptide(L)'
;MCSQPLHSTLYRIPALPQSPASGWFLLPSLALAIAPPNPETDPQALRAVGLQHYLQQHFPQAITTLQPLLQHHEANANVLGAIDALNLLGLAACEMKDFTQALSWCRQALSLSELQPTTPLHGYTLMNLGFVYVRQRQGDHGLAYLRQPCRHSVREVMRSASAVP
;
A
#
# COMPACT_ATOMS: atom_id res chain seq x y z
N MET A 1 -54.23 43.46 39.00
CA MET A 1 -52.77 43.70 39.15
C MET A 1 -52.05 42.71 38.25
N CYS A 2 -51.20 43.23 37.36
CA CYS A 2 -49.94 42.66 36.82
C CYS A 2 -49.97 41.23 36.21
N SER A 3 -49.88 41.08 34.89
CA SER A 3 -48.67 41.09 34.01
C SER A 3 -48.00 39.71 33.90
N GLN A 4 -47.82 39.24 32.65
CA GLN A 4 -47.04 38.04 32.32
C GLN A 4 -45.62 38.10 32.91
N PRO A 5 -44.92 36.96 32.97
CA PRO A 5 -43.69 36.93 32.17
C PRO A 5 -43.37 35.59 31.46
N LEU A 6 -42.69 35.78 30.34
CA LEU A 6 -41.75 34.90 29.65
C LEU A 6 -40.56 34.54 30.58
N HIS A 7 -40.01 33.32 30.51
CA HIS A 7 -38.59 33.07 30.17
C HIS A 7 -38.11 31.65 30.52
N SER A 8 -37.27 31.18 29.60
CA SER A 8 -36.26 30.14 29.66
C SER A 8 -35.46 29.97 30.96
N THR A 9 -35.01 28.72 31.14
CA THR A 9 -33.79 28.20 31.82
C THR A 9 -33.97 27.43 33.13
N LEU A 10 -33.17 26.35 33.20
CA LEU A 10 -32.71 25.57 34.35
C LEU A 10 -33.44 24.25 34.69
N TYR A 11 -32.84 23.16 34.16
CA TYR A 11 -32.22 22.10 34.95
C TYR A 11 -33.08 21.41 36.04
N ARG A 12 -33.57 20.19 35.75
CA ARG A 12 -33.47 19.04 36.68
C ARG A 12 -33.83 17.71 35.99
N ILE A 13 -32.80 16.97 35.55
CA ILE A 13 -32.92 15.52 35.31
C ILE A 13 -33.02 14.86 36.70
N PRO A 14 -34.03 14.02 37.01
CA PRO A 14 -34.03 13.24 38.23
C PRO A 14 -33.22 11.95 38.04
N ALA A 15 -32.13 11.89 38.81
CA ALA A 15 -31.60 10.75 39.58
C ALA A 15 -31.41 9.38 38.91
N LEU A 16 -30.14 9.01 38.74
CA LEU A 16 -29.62 7.64 38.73
C LEU A 16 -30.09 6.83 39.95
N PRO A 17 -30.44 5.54 39.82
CA PRO A 17 -30.24 4.58 40.89
C PRO A 17 -28.79 4.07 40.81
N GLN A 18 -28.04 4.38 41.86
CA GLN A 18 -26.78 3.71 42.16
C GLN A 18 -27.05 2.26 42.54
N SER A 19 -26.38 1.31 41.91
CA SER A 19 -25.64 0.27 42.64
C SER A 19 -24.81 -0.62 41.70
N PRO A 20 -23.73 -1.21 42.24
CA PRO A 20 -22.52 -1.53 41.48
C PRO A 20 -22.33 -3.04 41.41
N ALA A 21 -22.37 -3.62 40.22
CA ALA A 21 -21.95 -5.01 40.06
C ALA A 21 -21.61 -5.31 38.61
N SER A 22 -20.54 -6.06 38.41
CA SER A 22 -20.18 -6.76 37.16
C SER A 22 -19.95 -5.86 35.93
N GLY A 23 -18.76 -5.25 35.86
CA GLY A 23 -18.31 -4.66 34.59
C GLY A 23 -16.89 -4.12 34.55
N TRP A 24 -16.19 -4.02 35.69
CA TRP A 24 -14.92 -3.29 35.78
C TRP A 24 -13.67 -4.15 35.92
N PHE A 25 -13.79 -5.47 35.80
CA PHE A 25 -12.64 -6.39 35.85
C PHE A 25 -12.61 -7.31 34.63
N LEU A 26 -12.70 -6.72 33.43
CA LEU A 26 -12.07 -7.36 32.29
C LEU A 26 -10.60 -6.97 32.34
N LEU A 27 -9.75 -7.95 32.70
CA LEU A 27 -8.30 -7.82 32.63
C LEU A 27 -7.90 -7.22 31.27
N PRO A 28 -6.84 -6.39 31.19
CA PRO A 28 -6.39 -5.81 29.91
C PRO A 28 -6.12 -6.87 28.82
N SER A 29 -5.96 -8.14 29.20
CA SER A 29 -5.84 -9.28 28.30
C SER A 29 -7.10 -9.57 27.46
N LEU A 30 -8.31 -9.27 27.94
CA LEU A 30 -9.56 -9.54 27.22
C LEU A 30 -9.96 -8.43 26.24
N ALA A 31 -9.52 -7.18 26.49
CA ALA A 31 -9.75 -6.07 25.57
C ALA A 31 -8.95 -6.21 24.25
N LEU A 32 -7.82 -6.90 24.29
CA LEU A 32 -6.99 -7.17 23.10
C LEU A 32 -7.64 -8.17 22.13
N ALA A 33 -8.58 -8.99 22.62
CA ALA A 33 -9.14 -10.12 21.86
C ALA A 33 -10.28 -9.75 20.90
N ILE A 34 -10.83 -8.52 21.00
CA ILE A 34 -11.96 -8.04 20.18
C ILE A 34 -11.64 -6.67 19.55
N ALA A 35 -10.36 -6.28 19.51
CA ALA A 35 -9.99 -5.07 18.77
C ALA A 35 -10.27 -5.31 17.27
N PRO A 36 -10.96 -4.38 16.57
CA PRO A 36 -11.02 -4.43 15.12
C PRO A 36 -9.58 -4.49 14.58
N PRO A 37 -9.31 -5.19 13.46
CA PRO A 37 -7.97 -5.27 12.91
C PRO A 37 -7.40 -3.86 12.79
N ASN A 38 -6.36 -3.57 13.58
CA ASN A 38 -5.73 -2.27 13.57
C ASN A 38 -5.15 -2.07 12.17
N PRO A 39 -5.56 -1.04 11.42
CA PRO A 39 -5.09 -0.83 10.06
C PRO A 39 -3.58 -0.58 9.98
N GLU A 40 -2.97 -0.23 11.12
CA GLU A 40 -1.52 0.00 11.25
C GLU A 40 -0.71 -1.30 11.44
N THR A 41 -1.33 -2.41 11.86
CA THR A 41 -0.60 -3.65 12.17
C THR A 41 -1.08 -4.87 11.40
N ASP A 42 -2.30 -4.85 10.84
CA ASP A 42 -2.79 -5.94 10.00
C ASP A 42 -2.20 -5.83 8.59
N PRO A 43 -1.43 -6.84 8.10
CA PRO A 43 -0.86 -6.81 6.77
C PRO A 43 -1.89 -6.67 5.66
N GLN A 44 -3.09 -7.24 5.82
CA GLN A 44 -4.14 -7.12 4.80
C GLN A 44 -4.68 -5.69 4.74
N ALA A 45 -4.85 -5.05 5.89
CA ALA A 45 -5.28 -3.67 5.97
C ALA A 45 -4.21 -2.72 5.42
N LEU A 46 -2.94 -2.91 5.76
CA LEU A 46 -1.82 -2.13 5.23
C LEU A 46 -1.75 -2.23 3.70
N ARG A 47 -1.95 -3.42 3.14
CA ARG A 47 -2.01 -3.63 1.68
C ARG A 47 -3.16 -2.85 1.06
N ALA A 48 -4.36 -2.93 1.65
CA ALA A 48 -5.54 -2.24 1.13
C ALA A 48 -5.39 -0.72 1.20
N VAL A 49 -4.88 -0.18 2.30
CA VAL A 49 -4.62 1.26 2.49
C VAL A 49 -3.53 1.75 1.53
N GLY A 50 -2.44 0.99 1.38
CA GLY A 50 -1.38 1.31 0.42
C GLY A 50 -1.90 1.35 -1.03
N LEU A 51 -2.75 0.39 -1.41
CA LEU A 51 -3.41 0.40 -2.72
C LEU A 51 -4.37 1.57 -2.87
N GLN A 52 -5.13 1.92 -1.83
CA GLN A 52 -6.02 3.07 -1.85
C GLN A 52 -5.23 4.37 -2.06
N HIS A 53 -4.10 4.55 -1.36
CA HIS A 53 -3.22 5.70 -1.59
C HIS A 53 -2.67 5.74 -3.01
N TYR A 54 -2.27 4.59 -3.57
CA TYR A 54 -1.85 4.50 -4.96
C TYR A 54 -2.95 4.94 -5.94
N LEU A 55 -4.18 4.45 -5.75
CA LEU A 55 -5.34 4.81 -6.58
C LEU A 55 -5.70 6.29 -6.47
N GLN A 56 -5.48 6.90 -5.31
CA GLN A 56 -5.66 8.34 -5.08
C GLN A 56 -4.47 9.19 -5.58
N GLN A 57 -3.47 8.58 -6.22
CA GLN A 57 -2.23 9.23 -6.66
C GLN A 57 -1.36 9.80 -5.52
N HIS A 58 -1.62 9.38 -4.28
CA HIS A 58 -0.83 9.66 -3.09
C HIS A 58 0.35 8.69 -3.01
N PHE A 59 1.21 8.70 -4.02
CA PHE A 59 2.30 7.72 -4.17
C PHE A 59 3.31 7.70 -3.01
N PRO A 60 3.75 8.86 -2.45
CA PRO A 60 4.62 8.85 -1.28
C PRO A 60 3.97 8.16 -0.08
N GLN A 61 2.69 8.42 0.17
CA GLN A 61 1.93 7.78 1.25
C GLN A 61 1.74 6.28 1.01
N ALA A 62 1.53 5.88 -0.24
CA ALA A 62 1.49 4.47 -0.63
C ALA A 62 2.82 3.76 -0.29
N ILE A 63 3.96 4.37 -0.60
CA ILE A 63 5.28 3.80 -0.28
C ILE A 63 5.47 3.68 1.23
N THR A 64 5.14 4.73 2.00
CA THR A 64 5.32 4.69 3.47
C THR A 64 4.42 3.66 4.15
N THR A 65 3.24 3.39 3.58
CA THR A 65 2.30 2.38 4.12
C THR A 65 2.66 0.96 3.70
N LEU A 66 3.25 0.77 2.52
CA LEU A 66 3.66 -0.54 2.00
C LEU A 66 5.04 -1.01 2.51
N GLN A 67 5.92 -0.11 2.95
CA GLN A 67 7.20 -0.49 3.57
C GLN A 67 7.07 -1.37 4.82
N PRO A 68 6.24 -1.05 5.83
CA PRO A 68 6.06 -1.92 6.99
C PRO A 68 5.40 -3.26 6.62
N LEU A 69 4.55 -3.28 5.58
CA LEU A 69 3.96 -4.50 5.04
C LEU A 69 5.05 -5.45 4.51
N LEU A 70 6.01 -4.93 3.75
CA LEU A 70 7.15 -5.72 3.25
C LEU A 70 7.94 -6.32 4.42
N GLN A 71 8.30 -5.50 5.41
CA GLN A 71 9.05 -5.96 6.59
C GLN A 71 8.30 -7.05 7.36
N HIS A 72 6.98 -6.91 7.50
CA HIS A 72 6.14 -7.93 8.13
C HIS A 72 6.15 -9.25 7.33
N HIS A 73 6.07 -9.19 6.01
CA HIS A 73 6.13 -10.39 5.17
C HIS A 73 7.50 -11.06 5.19
N GLU A 74 8.59 -10.28 5.18
CA GLU A 74 9.96 -10.79 5.33
C GLU A 74 10.19 -11.45 6.69
N ALA A 75 9.76 -10.81 7.78
CA ALA A 75 9.90 -11.33 9.14
C ALA A 75 9.14 -12.65 9.35
N ASN A 76 8.02 -12.83 8.66
CA ASN A 76 7.19 -14.04 8.73
C ASN A 76 7.50 -15.06 7.61
N ALA A 77 8.56 -14.86 6.84
CA ALA A 77 8.93 -15.71 5.69
C ALA A 77 7.78 -15.91 4.67
N ASN A 78 6.88 -14.94 4.55
CA ASN A 78 5.80 -14.96 3.57
C ASN A 78 6.28 -14.42 2.22
N VAL A 79 6.86 -15.31 1.42
CA VAL A 79 7.45 -14.99 0.11
C VAL A 79 6.43 -14.36 -0.85
N LEU A 80 5.20 -14.90 -0.92
CA LEU A 80 4.17 -14.37 -1.82
C LEU A 80 3.73 -12.97 -1.43
N GLY A 81 3.58 -12.72 -0.13
CA GLY A 81 3.29 -11.39 0.40
C GLY A 81 4.41 -10.38 0.13
N ALA A 82 5.68 -10.80 0.27
CA ALA A 82 6.83 -9.96 -0.05
C ALA A 82 6.87 -9.60 -1.55
N ILE A 83 6.63 -10.56 -2.45
CA ILE A 83 6.55 -10.31 -3.90
C ILE A 83 5.45 -9.29 -4.23
N ASP A 84 4.26 -9.45 -3.64
CA ASP A 84 3.14 -8.53 -3.86
C ASP A 84 3.44 -7.11 -3.33
N ALA A 85 3.99 -6.99 -2.12
CA ALA A 85 4.40 -5.71 -1.55
C ALA A 85 5.48 -5.01 -2.39
N LEU A 86 6.51 -5.74 -2.83
CA LEU A 86 7.56 -5.22 -3.70
C LEU A 86 7.01 -4.75 -5.06
N ASN A 87 6.05 -5.47 -5.63
CA ASN A 87 5.37 -5.07 -6.87
C ASN A 87 4.59 -3.77 -6.70
N LEU A 88 3.83 -3.62 -5.61
CA LEU A 88 3.08 -2.40 -5.31
C LEU A 88 4.02 -1.20 -5.06
N LEU A 89 5.11 -1.41 -4.33
CA LEU A 89 6.16 -0.40 -4.14
C LEU A 89 6.78 0.02 -5.48
N GLY A 90 7.12 -0.95 -6.33
CA GLY A 90 7.66 -0.72 -7.67
C GLY A 90 6.74 0.13 -8.54
N LEU A 91 5.43 -0.16 -8.53
CA LEU A 91 4.42 0.63 -9.23
C LEU A 91 4.32 2.07 -8.68
N ALA A 92 4.29 2.23 -7.35
CA ALA A 92 4.21 3.54 -6.74
C ALA A 92 5.43 4.42 -7.07
N ALA A 93 6.66 3.88 -6.99
CA ALA A 93 7.86 4.60 -7.43
C ALA A 93 7.86 4.92 -8.93
N CYS A 94 7.32 4.02 -9.76
CA CYS A 94 7.21 4.27 -11.20
C CYS A 94 6.33 5.49 -11.51
N GLU A 95 5.23 5.65 -10.78
CA GLU A 95 4.35 6.82 -10.93
C GLU A 95 5.01 8.11 -10.41
N MET A 96 5.88 8.00 -9.41
CA MET A 96 6.74 9.12 -8.97
C MET A 96 7.88 9.43 -9.93
N LYS A 97 8.03 8.69 -11.03
CA LYS A 97 9.15 8.76 -11.99
C LYS A 97 10.51 8.41 -11.36
N ASP A 98 10.53 7.81 -10.17
CA ASP A 98 11.74 7.21 -9.61
C ASP A 98 11.94 5.81 -10.20
N PHE A 99 12.36 5.78 -11.47
CA PHE A 99 12.56 4.53 -12.19
C PHE A 99 13.68 3.68 -11.58
N THR A 100 14.63 4.30 -10.87
CA THR A 100 15.73 3.58 -10.23
C THR A 100 15.22 2.75 -9.06
N GLN A 101 14.42 3.34 -8.16
CA GLN A 101 13.79 2.60 -7.07
C GLN A 101 12.76 1.61 -7.59
N ALA A 102 11.95 1.99 -8.58
CA ALA A 102 10.95 1.10 -9.17
C ALA A 102 11.58 -0.18 -9.72
N LEU A 103 12.68 -0.05 -10.49
CA LEU A 103 13.42 -1.20 -11.02
C LEU A 103 14.06 -2.03 -9.90
N SER A 104 14.56 -1.39 -8.83
CA SER A 104 15.14 -2.10 -7.68
C SER A 104 14.11 -3.02 -7.04
N TRP A 105 12.93 -2.50 -6.68
CA TRP A 105 11.88 -3.29 -6.04
C TRP A 105 11.31 -4.36 -6.96
N CYS A 106 11.05 -4.04 -8.23
CA CYS A 106 10.55 -5.03 -9.18
C CYS A 106 11.58 -6.15 -9.47
N ARG A 107 12.88 -5.87 -9.42
CA ARG A 107 13.93 -6.91 -9.53
C ARG A 107 14.01 -7.81 -8.30
N GLN A 108 13.85 -7.24 -7.11
CA GLN A 108 13.75 -8.03 -5.87
C GLN A 108 12.50 -8.93 -5.90
N ALA A 109 11.37 -8.42 -6.38
CA ALA A 109 10.17 -9.22 -6.60
C ALA A 109 10.42 -10.34 -7.61
N LEU A 110 11.21 -10.07 -8.66
CA LEU A 110 11.51 -11.06 -9.70
C LEU A 110 12.33 -12.19 -9.12
N SER A 111 13.43 -11.88 -8.41
CA SER A 111 14.29 -12.90 -7.81
C SER A 111 13.54 -13.80 -6.82
N LEU A 112 12.56 -13.25 -6.09
CA LEU A 112 11.71 -14.05 -5.21
C LEU A 112 10.69 -14.88 -6.00
N SER A 113 10.09 -14.33 -7.05
CA SER A 113 9.10 -15.02 -7.88
C SER A 113 9.70 -16.13 -8.78
N GLU A 114 10.97 -16.04 -9.13
CA GLU A 114 11.70 -17.08 -9.88
C GLU A 114 11.82 -18.39 -9.11
N LEU A 115 11.76 -18.33 -7.77
CA LEU A 115 11.69 -19.51 -6.92
C LEU A 115 10.33 -20.24 -7.04
N GLN A 116 9.29 -19.54 -7.54
CA GLN A 116 7.92 -20.04 -7.68
C GLN A 116 7.26 -19.51 -8.97
N PRO A 117 7.76 -19.92 -10.15
CA PRO A 117 7.40 -19.31 -11.43
C PRO A 117 5.95 -19.63 -11.88
N THR A 118 5.30 -20.62 -11.28
CA THR A 118 3.91 -20.98 -11.56
C THR A 118 2.89 -20.04 -10.91
N THR A 119 3.35 -19.09 -10.08
CA THR A 119 2.48 -18.14 -9.41
C THR A 119 2.04 -17.03 -10.36
N PRO A 120 0.79 -16.52 -10.25
CA PRO A 120 0.36 -15.37 -11.06
C PRO A 120 1.19 -14.11 -10.76
N LEU A 121 1.76 -14.03 -9.56
CA LEU A 121 2.65 -12.95 -9.15
C LEU A 121 3.91 -12.86 -10.02
N HIS A 122 4.46 -13.98 -10.50
CA HIS A 122 5.60 -13.98 -11.41
C HIS A 122 5.28 -13.21 -12.72
N GLY A 123 4.12 -13.50 -13.31
CA GLY A 123 3.64 -12.79 -14.50
C GLY A 123 3.42 -11.30 -14.24
N TYR A 124 2.85 -10.95 -13.08
CA TYR A 124 2.67 -9.54 -12.70
C TYR A 124 4.01 -8.82 -12.50
N THR A 125 5.01 -9.47 -11.90
CA THR A 125 6.34 -8.89 -11.74
C THR A 125 7.00 -8.59 -13.08
N LEU A 126 6.94 -9.53 -14.03
CA LEU A 126 7.47 -9.32 -15.38
C LEU A 126 6.73 -8.18 -16.11
N MET A 127 5.41 -8.12 -15.98
CA MET A 127 4.60 -7.05 -16.53
C MET A 127 4.98 -5.69 -15.92
N ASN A 128 5.16 -5.62 -14.60
CA ASN A 128 5.56 -4.40 -13.90
C ASN A 128 6.96 -3.95 -14.30
N LEU A 129 7.92 -4.86 -14.43
CA LEU A 129 9.25 -4.54 -14.98
C LEU A 129 9.15 -3.96 -16.39
N GLY A 130 8.38 -4.60 -17.28
CA GLY A 130 8.12 -4.10 -18.63
C GLY A 130 7.49 -2.70 -18.62
N PHE A 131 6.51 -2.48 -17.75
CA PHE A 131 5.86 -1.18 -17.56
C PHE A 131 6.86 -0.11 -17.11
N VAL A 132 7.68 -0.41 -16.11
CA VAL A 132 8.72 0.51 -15.61
C VAL A 132 9.72 0.85 -16.71
N TYR A 133 10.19 -0.13 -17.50
CA TYR A 133 11.09 0.12 -18.63
C TYR A 133 10.47 1.00 -19.71
N VAL A 134 9.20 0.78 -20.05
CA VAL A 134 8.47 1.60 -21.02
C VAL A 134 8.33 3.04 -20.49
N ARG A 135 7.95 3.21 -19.22
CA ARG A 135 7.81 4.52 -18.57
C ARG A 135 9.15 5.25 -18.44
N GLN A 136 10.22 4.54 -18.11
CA GLN A 136 11.58 5.09 -18.07
C GLN A 136 11.98 5.58 -19.45
N ARG A 137 11.87 4.74 -20.49
CA ARG A 137 12.19 5.16 -21.86
C ARG A 137 11.28 6.27 -22.36
N GLN A 138 10.02 6.35 -21.96
CA GLN A 138 9.14 7.48 -22.28
C GLN A 138 9.50 8.75 -21.52
N GLY A 139 9.98 8.65 -20.27
CA GLY A 139 10.51 9.77 -19.49
C GLY A 139 11.84 10.28 -20.06
N ASP A 140 12.74 9.37 -20.41
CA ASP A 140 14.01 9.63 -21.09
C ASP A 140 13.74 10.19 -22.48
N HIS A 141 12.79 9.62 -23.22
CA HIS A 141 12.28 10.19 -24.47
C HIS A 141 11.45 11.44 -24.23
N GLY A 142 10.96 11.78 -23.04
CA GLY A 142 10.31 13.07 -22.78
C GLY A 142 11.35 14.18 -22.66
N LEU A 143 12.47 13.88 -21.98
CA LEU A 143 13.67 14.71 -21.93
C LEU A 143 14.42 14.73 -23.27
N ALA A 144 14.39 13.64 -24.03
CA ALA A 144 14.97 13.53 -25.36
C ALA A 144 13.99 13.89 -26.49
N TYR A 145 12.67 13.98 -26.29
CA TYR A 145 11.73 14.57 -27.26
C TYR A 145 11.87 16.08 -27.28
N LEU A 146 12.29 16.68 -26.16
CA LEU A 146 12.87 18.01 -26.14
C LEU A 146 14.20 18.09 -26.94
N ARG A 147 14.75 16.97 -27.45
CA ARG A 147 16.02 16.87 -28.19
C ARG A 147 16.10 15.94 -29.43
N GLN A 148 15.00 15.35 -29.94
CA GLN A 148 14.86 14.50 -31.16
C GLN A 148 15.43 13.03 -31.13
N PRO A 149 15.10 12.09 -32.09
CA PRO A 149 14.06 11.07 -31.93
C PRO A 149 14.52 9.60 -32.14
N CYS A 150 13.65 8.68 -31.72
CA CYS A 150 13.87 7.27 -31.41
C CYS A 150 13.95 6.30 -32.62
N ARG A 151 14.92 5.38 -32.62
CA ARG A 151 14.87 4.13 -33.43
C ARG A 151 15.41 2.86 -32.75
N HIS A 152 16.09 2.95 -31.60
CA HIS A 152 16.91 1.83 -31.10
C HIS A 152 16.22 0.92 -30.05
N SER A 153 15.22 1.42 -29.32
CA SER A 153 14.76 0.80 -28.07
C SER A 153 13.95 -0.49 -28.21
N VAL A 154 13.19 -0.64 -29.30
CA VAL A 154 12.30 -1.80 -29.49
C VAL A 154 13.09 -3.09 -29.78
N ARG A 155 14.35 -2.96 -30.24
CA ARG A 155 15.17 -4.11 -30.66
C ARG A 155 15.85 -4.85 -29.50
N GLU A 156 16.08 -4.18 -28.37
CA GLU A 156 16.76 -4.79 -27.23
C GLU A 156 15.83 -5.65 -26.36
N VAL A 157 14.59 -5.21 -26.18
CA VAL A 157 13.58 -5.95 -25.37
C VAL A 157 13.24 -7.30 -26.01
N MET A 158 13.17 -7.36 -27.33
CA MET A 158 12.95 -8.64 -28.03
C MET A 158 14.19 -9.53 -28.05
N ARG A 159 15.41 -8.97 -28.00
CA ARG A 159 16.65 -9.74 -27.97
C ARG A 159 16.92 -10.40 -26.62
N SER A 160 16.58 -9.73 -25.52
CA SER A 160 16.69 -10.33 -24.19
C SER A 160 15.62 -11.40 -23.94
N ALA A 161 14.46 -11.29 -24.60
CA ALA A 161 13.39 -12.29 -24.52
C ALA A 161 13.68 -13.55 -25.35
N SER A 162 14.48 -13.45 -26.42
CA SER A 162 14.85 -14.58 -27.28
C SER A 162 16.15 -15.30 -26.88
N ALA A 163 16.77 -14.92 -25.75
CA ALA A 163 18.09 -15.40 -25.33
C ALA A 163 18.06 -16.34 -24.11
N VAL A 164 16.90 -16.88 -23.76
CA VAL A 164 16.79 -17.97 -22.77
C VAL A 164 16.78 -19.31 -23.56
N PRO A 165 17.75 -20.20 -23.35
CA PRO A 165 17.86 -21.48 -24.06
C PRO A 165 16.76 -22.49 -23.70
#